data_AF-R7HHB6-F1
#
_entry.id   AF-R7HHB6-F1
#
_cell.length_a   1.000
_cell.length_b   1.000
_cell.length_c   1.000
_cell.angle_alpha   90.00
_cell.angle_beta   90.00
_cell.angle_gamma   90.00
#
_symmetry.space_group_name_H-M   'P 1'
#
loop_
_entity.id
_entity.type
_entity.pdbx_description
1 polymer ?
#
loop_
_entity_poly.entity_id
_entity_poly.type
_entity_poly.pdbx_seq_one_letter_code
_entity_poly.pdbx_strand_id
1 'polypeptide(L)'
;MKTILLGEILNKNTSLRKSLGPFTKVLYDVEKSIPFNLRYNFYNNLSTLKVQLNLDKTKILKNFYSFGIYDANENKIIIDSYAIKKFLKKNNINVIYFNKYINLFLYHELMHMASSKKDGNIYYSGFDKYPVNITELYSRSLTEGYTEYLACSYYNINNNFYYIDMKITNMLMCILGNDVIAYSYYNTLGVALLIQKLKEICPNEDINKLFKNINYRYSERFNEDNVYFIPLIQNILVNIFIVKINNDSINSITYEELMPFINFFKESLITYNGLKNNYPYFRNLPNLNESLIKFNMFYENIVNRINMHR
;
A
#
# COMPACT_ATOMS: atom_id res chain seq x y z
N MET A 1 16.99 -10.22 -22.55
CA MET A 1 17.10 -10.45 -21.09
C MET A 1 16.96 -11.96 -20.86
N LYS A 2 17.96 -12.64 -20.28
CA LYS A 2 17.77 -14.06 -19.89
C LYS A 2 16.70 -14.09 -18.80
N THR A 3 15.64 -14.87 -18.99
CA THR A 3 14.61 -15.11 -17.98
C THR A 3 15.27 -15.79 -16.80
N ILE A 4 15.60 -15.04 -15.75
CA ILE A 4 16.07 -15.64 -14.51
C ILE A 4 14.84 -16.33 -13.88
N LEU A 5 14.85 -17.65 -13.86
CA LEU A 5 13.77 -18.42 -13.24
C LEU A 5 13.96 -18.39 -11.73
N LEU A 6 12.90 -18.08 -10.97
CA LEU A 6 12.90 -18.10 -9.50
C LEU A 6 13.51 -19.39 -8.93
N GLY A 7 13.24 -20.54 -9.57
CA GLY A 7 13.83 -21.83 -9.21
C GLY A 7 15.37 -21.85 -9.27
N GLU A 8 15.99 -21.18 -10.25
CA GLU A 8 17.45 -21.10 -10.36
C GLU A 8 18.06 -20.25 -9.24
N ILE A 9 17.41 -19.13 -8.89
CA ILE A 9 17.83 -18.30 -7.76
C ILE A 9 17.74 -19.09 -6.46
N LEU A 10 16.65 -19.82 -6.24
CA LEU A 10 16.45 -20.65 -5.05
C LEU A 10 17.44 -21.81 -4.95
N ASN A 11 17.85 -22.37 -6.09
CA ASN A 11 18.89 -23.40 -6.11
C ASN A 11 20.26 -22.84 -5.73
N LYS A 12 20.55 -21.57 -6.06
CA LYS A 12 21.80 -20.89 -5.69
C LYS A 12 21.79 -20.36 -4.25
N ASN A 13 20.68 -19.77 -3.81
CA ASN A 13 20.48 -19.30 -2.45
C ASN A 13 19.84 -20.38 -1.58
N THR A 14 20.58 -21.46 -1.33
CA THR A 14 20.11 -22.62 -0.54
C THR A 14 19.76 -22.24 0.90
N SER A 15 20.44 -21.23 1.45
CA SER A 15 20.14 -20.67 2.77
C SER A 15 18.74 -20.08 2.84
N LEU A 16 18.33 -19.31 1.83
CA LEU A 16 16.97 -18.74 1.77
C LEU A 16 15.91 -19.83 1.73
N ARG A 17 16.07 -20.84 0.87
CA ARG A 17 15.14 -21.97 0.78
C ARG A 17 15.01 -22.70 2.12
N LYS A 18 16.14 -22.92 2.81
CA LYS A 18 16.16 -23.56 4.13
C LYS A 18 15.46 -22.70 5.19
N SER A 19 15.71 -21.39 5.20
CA SER A 19 15.08 -20.45 6.14
C SER A 19 13.57 -20.34 5.96
N LEU A 20 13.09 -20.39 4.71
CA LEU A 20 11.66 -20.30 4.41
C LEU A 20 10.93 -21.61 4.63
N GLY A 21 11.55 -22.76 4.34
CA GLY A 21 10.92 -24.07 4.51
C GLY A 21 9.53 -24.13 3.87
N PRO A 22 8.44 -24.38 4.65
CA PRO A 22 7.07 -24.46 4.13
C PRO A 22 6.54 -23.14 3.56
N PHE A 23 7.19 -22.00 3.88
CA PHE A 23 6.80 -20.66 3.42
C PHE A 23 7.39 -20.29 2.06
N THR A 24 8.14 -21.18 1.41
CA THR A 24 8.76 -20.93 0.08
C THR A 24 7.73 -20.54 -0.98
N LYS A 25 6.47 -21.02 -0.87
CA LYS A 25 5.39 -20.67 -1.80
C LYS A 25 5.15 -19.16 -1.90
N VAL A 26 5.37 -18.41 -0.82
CA VAL A 26 5.17 -16.95 -0.79
C VAL A 26 6.03 -16.23 -1.83
N LEU A 27 7.22 -16.75 -2.16
CA LEU A 27 8.05 -16.16 -3.20
C LEU A 27 7.43 -16.27 -4.60
N TYR A 28 6.78 -17.39 -4.89
CA TYR A 28 6.06 -17.56 -6.16
C TYR A 28 4.79 -16.71 -6.20
N ASP A 29 4.13 -16.54 -5.05
CA ASP A 29 2.98 -15.66 -4.90
C ASP A 29 3.38 -14.20 -5.20
N VAL A 30 4.49 -13.72 -4.64
CA VAL A 30 5.07 -12.39 -4.91
C VAL A 30 5.51 -12.25 -6.36
N GLU A 31 6.24 -13.22 -6.91
CA GLU A 31 6.66 -13.16 -8.32
C GLU A 31 5.47 -12.96 -9.26
N LYS A 32 4.35 -13.66 -9.02
CA LYS A 32 3.14 -13.57 -9.83
C LYS A 32 2.45 -12.20 -9.77
N SER A 33 2.54 -11.50 -8.64
CA SER A 33 1.90 -10.19 -8.49
C SER A 33 2.69 -9.03 -9.11
N ILE A 34 3.96 -9.25 -9.44
CA ILE A 34 4.82 -8.25 -10.07
C ILE A 34 4.72 -8.38 -11.61
N PRO A 35 4.40 -7.30 -12.34
CA PRO A 35 4.45 -7.30 -13.81
C PRO A 35 5.81 -7.78 -14.32
N PHE A 36 5.82 -8.62 -15.37
CA PHE A 36 7.03 -9.33 -15.82
C PHE A 36 8.22 -8.39 -16.10
N ASN A 37 7.96 -7.25 -16.74
CA ASN A 37 8.96 -6.23 -17.07
C ASN A 37 9.47 -5.44 -15.85
N LEU A 38 8.89 -5.63 -14.67
CA LEU A 38 9.24 -4.93 -13.42
C LEU A 38 9.91 -5.83 -12.37
N ARG A 39 10.22 -7.09 -12.71
CA ARG A 39 10.79 -8.06 -11.76
C ARG A 39 12.30 -7.95 -11.53
N TYR A 40 12.98 -6.99 -12.16
CA TYR A 40 14.42 -6.89 -12.13
C TYR A 40 14.97 -6.74 -10.68
N ASN A 41 14.44 -5.78 -9.93
CA ASN A 41 14.85 -5.55 -8.54
C ASN A 41 14.53 -6.75 -7.64
N PHE A 42 13.35 -7.36 -7.83
CA PHE A 42 12.96 -8.59 -7.12
C PHE A 42 13.99 -9.70 -7.29
N TYR A 43 14.37 -10.05 -8.52
CA TYR A 43 15.34 -11.14 -8.75
C TYR A 43 16.73 -10.79 -8.23
N ASN A 44 17.17 -9.54 -8.41
CA ASN A 44 18.48 -9.09 -7.91
C ASN A 44 18.59 -9.21 -6.40
N ASN A 45 17.60 -8.68 -5.68
CA ASN A 45 17.61 -8.68 -4.22
C ASN A 45 17.41 -10.10 -3.67
N LEU A 46 16.57 -10.91 -4.32
CA LEU A 46 16.34 -12.30 -3.88
C LEU A 46 17.63 -13.15 -3.87
N SER A 47 18.56 -12.87 -4.78
CA SER A 47 19.82 -13.62 -4.89
C SER A 47 20.69 -13.57 -3.64
N THR A 48 20.57 -12.51 -2.84
CA THR A 48 21.35 -12.30 -1.60
C THR A 48 20.49 -12.18 -0.35
N LEU A 49 19.16 -12.27 -0.50
CA LEU A 49 18.20 -12.10 0.58
C LEU A 49 18.46 -13.11 1.72
N LYS A 50 18.42 -12.60 2.94
CA LYS A 50 18.39 -13.39 4.19
C LYS A 50 17.00 -13.34 4.81
N VAL A 51 16.50 -14.45 5.33
CA VAL A 51 15.22 -14.50 6.04
C VAL A 51 15.37 -15.15 7.41
N GLN A 52 14.77 -14.53 8.43
CA GLN A 52 14.68 -15.02 9.80
C GLN A 52 13.22 -15.02 10.26
N LEU A 53 12.60 -16.21 10.31
CA LEU A 53 11.19 -16.34 10.68
C LEU A 53 10.93 -16.43 12.19
N ASN A 54 11.95 -16.74 12.99
CA ASN A 54 11.87 -16.78 14.46
C ASN A 54 10.68 -17.61 15.02
N LEU A 55 10.39 -18.77 14.41
CA LEU A 55 9.20 -19.60 14.73
C LEU A 55 9.22 -20.20 16.14
N ASP A 56 10.42 -20.40 16.68
CA ASP A 56 10.76 -21.01 17.97
C ASP A 56 10.78 -20.02 19.14
N LYS A 57 10.70 -18.71 18.87
CA LYS A 57 10.80 -17.70 19.92
C LYS A 57 9.61 -17.71 20.88
N THR A 58 9.92 -17.46 22.15
CA THR A 58 8.96 -17.41 23.27
C THR A 58 8.77 -16.00 23.85
N LYS A 59 9.47 -15.00 23.30
CA LYS A 59 9.39 -13.58 23.69
C LYS A 59 9.51 -12.72 22.43
N ILE A 60 8.94 -11.50 22.50
CA ILE A 60 9.09 -10.47 21.46
C ILE A 60 10.58 -10.17 21.28
N LEU A 61 11.00 -9.99 20.03
CA LEU A 61 12.37 -9.60 19.71
C LEU A 61 12.66 -8.22 20.30
N LYS A 62 13.77 -8.08 21.06
CA LYS A 62 14.15 -6.80 21.66
C LYS A 62 14.37 -5.75 20.56
N ASN A 63 13.90 -4.52 20.79
CA ASN A 63 13.96 -3.40 19.84
C ASN A 63 13.20 -3.65 18.52
N PHE A 64 12.29 -4.64 18.51
CA PHE A 64 11.42 -4.96 17.38
C PHE A 64 9.98 -4.58 17.75
N TYR A 65 9.40 -3.64 17.01
CA TYR A 65 8.06 -3.10 17.30
C TYR A 65 7.03 -3.45 16.20
N SER A 66 7.35 -4.39 15.32
CA SER A 66 6.50 -4.81 14.19
C SER A 66 6.29 -6.32 14.17
N PHE A 67 5.47 -6.82 13.25
CA PHE A 67 5.34 -8.27 12.99
C PHE A 67 6.39 -8.77 11.99
N GLY A 68 6.85 -7.87 11.12
CA GLY A 68 7.87 -8.09 10.12
C GLY A 68 8.66 -6.81 9.88
N ILE A 69 9.89 -6.95 9.39
CA ILE A 69 10.64 -5.84 8.82
C ILE A 69 11.51 -6.36 7.69
N TYR A 70 11.58 -5.58 6.62
CA TYR A 70 12.63 -5.64 5.64
C TYR A 70 13.71 -4.58 5.93
N ASP A 71 14.92 -5.04 6.20
CA ASP A 71 16.11 -4.21 6.32
C ASP A 71 16.84 -4.15 4.97
N ALA A 72 16.73 -2.99 4.31
CA ALA A 72 17.36 -2.75 3.02
C ALA A 72 18.91 -2.69 3.09
N ASN A 73 19.50 -2.39 4.25
CA ASN A 73 20.96 -2.36 4.41
C ASN A 73 21.54 -3.77 4.36
N GLU A 74 20.94 -4.70 5.10
CA GLU A 74 21.38 -6.09 5.19
C GLU A 74 20.76 -6.99 4.11
N ASN A 75 19.80 -6.47 3.34
CA ASN A 75 18.90 -7.23 2.48
C ASN A 75 18.33 -8.44 3.23
N LYS A 76 17.58 -8.14 4.29
CA LYS A 76 17.16 -9.13 5.28
C LYS A 76 15.72 -8.91 5.72
N ILE A 77 14.94 -9.99 5.73
CA ILE A 77 13.61 -10.02 6.32
C ILE A 77 13.66 -10.70 7.68
N ILE A 78 13.06 -10.07 8.67
CA ILE A 78 12.89 -10.63 10.01
C ILE A 78 11.38 -10.64 10.32
N ILE A 79 10.84 -11.79 10.68
CA ILE A 79 9.47 -11.94 11.17
C ILE A 79 9.51 -12.24 12.65
N ASP A 80 8.71 -11.53 13.45
CA ASP A 80 8.48 -11.84 14.87
C ASP A 80 7.22 -12.69 15.01
N SER A 81 7.44 -14.00 14.87
CA SER A 81 6.37 -15.00 14.97
C SER A 81 5.66 -14.98 16.33
N TYR A 82 6.35 -14.56 17.39
CA TYR A 82 5.78 -14.50 18.73
C TYR A 82 4.84 -13.30 18.86
N ALA A 83 5.23 -12.14 18.32
CA ALA A 83 4.36 -10.97 18.24
C ALA A 83 3.08 -11.30 17.47
N ILE A 84 3.17 -12.04 16.36
CA ILE A 84 2.00 -12.51 15.59
C ILE A 84 1.10 -13.42 16.45
N LYS A 85 1.66 -14.43 17.15
CA LYS A 85 0.86 -15.28 18.06
C LYS A 85 0.13 -14.46 19.12
N LYS A 86 0.81 -13.46 19.70
CA LYS A 86 0.22 -12.55 20.69
C LYS A 86 -0.90 -11.71 20.10
N PHE A 87 -0.73 -11.21 18.88
CA PHE A 87 -1.77 -10.48 18.15
C PHE A 87 -3.01 -11.36 17.90
N LEU A 88 -2.84 -12.59 17.42
CA LEU A 88 -3.95 -13.51 17.19
C LEU A 88 -4.73 -13.78 18.47
N LYS A 89 -4.01 -14.06 19.57
CA LYS A 89 -4.62 -14.27 20.90
C LYS A 89 -5.38 -13.03 21.39
N LYS A 90 -4.79 -11.84 21.28
CA LYS A 90 -5.41 -10.58 21.72
C LYS A 90 -6.72 -10.28 20.99
N ASN A 91 -6.81 -10.67 19.71
CA ASN A 91 -7.96 -10.41 18.85
C ASN A 91 -8.91 -11.61 18.72
N ASN A 92 -8.76 -12.65 19.56
CA ASN A 92 -9.58 -13.87 19.51
C ASN A 92 -9.59 -14.56 18.13
N ILE A 93 -8.48 -14.47 17.38
CA ILE A 93 -8.31 -15.15 16.10
C ILE A 93 -7.76 -16.55 16.36
N ASN A 94 -8.39 -17.56 15.75
CA ASN A 94 -8.00 -18.95 15.93
C ASN A 94 -6.54 -19.18 15.49
N VAL A 95 -5.76 -19.90 16.31
CA VAL A 95 -4.35 -20.21 16.05
C VAL A 95 -4.13 -21.01 14.77
N ILE A 96 -5.15 -21.70 14.23
CA ILE A 96 -5.04 -22.37 12.92
C ILE A 96 -4.63 -21.39 11.79
N TYR A 97 -4.94 -20.10 11.95
CA TYR A 97 -4.60 -19.06 10.98
C TYR A 97 -3.16 -18.55 11.13
N PHE A 98 -2.38 -19.04 12.09
CA PHE A 98 -1.02 -18.56 12.35
C PHE A 98 -0.14 -18.57 11.10
N ASN A 99 -0.08 -19.69 10.37
CA ASN A 99 0.71 -19.77 9.14
C ASN A 99 0.21 -18.81 8.06
N LYS A 100 -1.11 -18.55 8.01
CA LYS A 100 -1.70 -17.59 7.07
C LYS A 100 -1.22 -16.16 7.37
N TYR A 101 -1.11 -15.79 8.64
CA TYR A 101 -0.56 -14.49 9.04
C TYR A 101 0.96 -14.39 8.84
N ILE A 102 1.72 -15.48 9.06
CA ILE A 102 3.14 -15.51 8.69
C ILE A 102 3.30 -15.26 7.18
N ASN A 103 2.50 -15.93 6.34
CA ASN A 103 2.48 -15.70 4.89
C ASN A 103 2.17 -14.24 4.55
N LEU A 104 1.12 -13.66 5.17
CA LEU A 104 0.72 -12.28 4.96
C LEU A 104 1.86 -11.29 5.23
N PHE A 105 2.49 -11.37 6.40
CA PHE A 105 3.56 -10.44 6.76
C PHE A 105 4.84 -10.71 5.97
N LEU A 106 5.17 -11.98 5.70
CA LEU A 106 6.30 -12.31 4.83
C LEU A 106 6.09 -11.76 3.42
N TYR A 107 4.88 -11.85 2.88
CA TYR A 107 4.52 -11.26 1.59
C TYR A 107 4.69 -9.75 1.62
N HIS A 108 4.16 -9.06 2.64
CA HIS A 108 4.35 -7.60 2.83
C HIS A 108 5.82 -7.20 2.78
N GLU A 109 6.68 -7.84 3.58
CA GLU A 109 8.11 -7.53 3.61
C GLU A 109 8.83 -7.89 2.30
N LEU A 110 8.39 -8.94 1.60
CA LEU A 110 8.91 -9.29 0.28
C LEU A 110 8.53 -8.27 -0.78
N MET A 111 7.39 -7.57 -0.65
CA MET A 111 7.03 -6.47 -1.57
C MET A 111 7.92 -5.24 -1.38
N HIS A 112 8.33 -4.94 -0.14
CA HIS A 112 9.36 -3.93 0.14
C HIS A 112 10.66 -4.33 -0.55
N MET A 113 11.13 -5.56 -0.33
CA MET A 113 12.33 -6.10 -0.97
C MET A 113 12.24 -6.07 -2.50
N ALA A 114 11.10 -6.45 -3.07
CA ALA A 114 10.88 -6.53 -4.52
C ALA A 114 11.02 -5.19 -5.23
N SER A 115 10.67 -4.10 -4.54
CA SER A 115 10.77 -2.74 -5.05
C SER A 115 12.03 -2.00 -4.58
N SER A 116 12.94 -2.68 -3.90
CA SER A 116 14.09 -2.02 -3.31
C SER A 116 15.27 -1.86 -4.27
N LYS A 117 15.96 -0.73 -4.17
CA LYS A 117 17.19 -0.45 -4.90
C LYS A 117 18.16 0.32 -4.01
N LYS A 118 19.44 -0.05 -4.05
CA LYS A 118 20.52 0.73 -3.41
C LYS A 118 21.26 1.55 -4.46
N ASP A 119 21.47 2.82 -4.17
CA ASP A 119 22.33 3.72 -4.96
C ASP A 119 23.26 4.49 -4.02
N GLY A 120 24.53 4.08 -3.97
CA GLY A 120 25.48 4.57 -2.98
C GLY A 120 24.98 4.35 -1.55
N ASN A 121 24.75 5.44 -0.82
CA ASN A 121 24.25 5.46 0.56
C ASN A 121 22.73 5.65 0.66
N ILE A 122 22.03 5.73 -0.47
CA ILE A 122 20.58 5.90 -0.52
C ILE A 122 19.92 4.55 -0.79
N TYR A 123 18.91 4.23 -0.02
CA TYR A 123 18.08 3.06 -0.21
C TYR A 123 16.69 3.50 -0.62
N TYR A 124 16.22 2.99 -1.73
CA TYR A 124 14.85 3.18 -2.21
C TYR A 124 14.04 1.93 -1.92
N SER A 125 12.76 2.10 -1.58
CA SER A 125 11.78 1.01 -1.44
C SER A 125 10.42 1.56 -1.85
N GLY A 126 9.92 1.14 -3.00
CA GLY A 126 8.62 1.60 -3.50
C GLY A 126 8.58 3.10 -3.74
N PHE A 127 7.72 3.78 -2.97
CA PHE A 127 7.60 5.23 -2.99
C PHE A 127 8.53 5.93 -1.99
N ASP A 128 9.25 5.20 -1.13
CA ASP A 128 10.06 5.74 -0.04
C ASP A 128 11.56 5.73 -0.35
N LYS A 129 12.32 6.49 0.44
CA LYS A 129 13.78 6.36 0.49
C LYS A 129 14.37 6.65 1.87
N TYR A 130 15.57 6.13 2.09
CA TYR A 130 16.38 6.35 3.28
C TYR A 130 17.79 6.87 2.92
N PRO A 131 18.34 7.87 3.63
CA PRO A 131 17.72 8.62 4.72
C PRO A 131 16.52 9.45 4.23
N VAL A 132 15.51 9.59 5.10
CA VAL A 132 14.26 10.29 4.79
C VAL A 132 14.50 11.80 4.80
N ASN A 133 14.02 12.50 3.78
CA ASN A 133 13.86 13.95 3.82
C ASN A 133 12.46 14.34 3.33
N ILE A 134 11.71 14.99 4.23
CA ILE A 134 10.27 15.27 4.10
C ILE A 134 9.97 16.21 2.92
N THR A 135 10.95 16.99 2.45
CA THR A 135 10.76 17.91 1.32
C THR A 135 10.88 17.23 -0.04
N GLU A 136 11.28 15.97 -0.09
CA GLU A 136 11.53 15.26 -1.34
C GLU A 136 10.31 14.47 -1.82
N LEU A 137 10.31 14.11 -3.10
CA LEU A 137 9.22 13.42 -3.78
C LEU A 137 9.16 11.92 -3.45
N TYR A 138 9.13 11.59 -2.16
CA TYR A 138 9.03 10.23 -1.64
C TYR A 138 7.95 10.15 -0.56
N SER A 139 7.34 8.98 -0.40
CA SER A 139 6.24 8.75 0.53
C SER A 139 6.27 7.36 1.15
N ARG A 140 6.72 7.29 2.40
CA ARG A 140 6.59 6.07 3.21
C ARG A 140 5.15 5.63 3.40
N SER A 141 4.25 6.60 3.52
CA SER A 141 2.81 6.37 3.57
C SER A 141 2.31 5.51 2.42
N LEU A 142 2.60 5.92 1.19
CA LEU A 142 2.15 5.17 0.00
C LEU A 142 2.87 3.84 -0.15
N THR A 143 4.11 3.74 0.32
CA THR A 143 4.86 2.47 0.30
C THR A 143 4.16 1.44 1.18
N GLU A 144 3.91 1.77 2.46
CA GLU A 144 3.20 0.85 3.37
C GLU A 144 1.75 0.62 2.94
N GLY A 145 1.07 1.64 2.42
CA GLY A 145 -0.29 1.52 1.91
C GLY A 145 -0.41 0.56 0.73
N TYR A 146 0.54 0.61 -0.20
CA TYR A 146 0.54 -0.28 -1.37
C TYR A 146 0.97 -1.71 -1.02
N THR A 147 1.97 -1.89 -0.15
CA THR A 147 2.35 -3.24 0.31
C THR A 147 1.22 -3.90 1.10
N GLU A 148 0.54 -3.15 1.96
CA GLU A 148 -0.63 -3.65 2.70
C GLU A 148 -1.76 -4.03 1.74
N TYR A 149 -2.09 -3.18 0.75
CA TYR A 149 -3.07 -3.50 -0.29
C TYR A 149 -2.73 -4.84 -0.98
N LEU A 150 -1.49 -5.00 -1.47
CA LEU A 150 -1.07 -6.20 -2.19
C LEU A 150 -1.16 -7.46 -1.31
N ALA A 151 -0.70 -7.38 -0.06
CA ALA A 151 -0.72 -8.49 0.88
C ALA A 151 -2.16 -8.90 1.25
N CYS A 152 -2.99 -7.92 1.62
CA CYS A 152 -4.36 -8.14 2.07
C CYS A 152 -5.28 -8.61 0.95
N SER A 153 -5.16 -8.06 -0.25
CA SER A 153 -5.88 -8.54 -1.44
C SER A 153 -5.49 -9.96 -1.80
N TYR A 154 -4.20 -10.32 -1.72
CA TYR A 154 -3.75 -11.67 -2.08
C TYR A 154 -4.22 -12.74 -1.09
N TYR A 155 -4.12 -12.49 0.21
CA TYR A 155 -4.49 -13.46 1.24
C TYR A 155 -5.95 -13.37 1.69
N ASN A 156 -6.70 -12.38 1.20
CA ASN A 156 -8.05 -12.06 1.64
C ASN A 156 -8.13 -11.99 3.18
N ILE A 157 -7.25 -11.16 3.76
CA ILE A 157 -7.23 -10.84 5.18
C ILE A 157 -7.38 -9.35 5.28
N ASN A 158 -8.40 -8.88 5.99
CA ASN A 158 -8.50 -7.48 6.34
C ASN A 158 -7.70 -7.25 7.63
N ASN A 159 -6.53 -6.63 7.51
CA ASN A 159 -5.78 -6.10 8.64
C ASN A 159 -5.89 -4.56 8.61
N ASN A 160 -5.69 -3.92 9.76
CA ASN A 160 -5.95 -2.49 9.90
C ASN A 160 -4.68 -1.69 10.25
N PHE A 161 -3.49 -2.27 10.05
CA PHE A 161 -2.24 -1.63 10.48
C PHE A 161 -1.95 -0.35 9.68
N TYR A 162 -2.20 -0.42 8.38
CA TYR A 162 -2.02 0.70 7.45
C TYR A 162 -3.35 1.15 6.83
N TYR A 163 -4.45 1.09 7.58
CA TYR A 163 -5.80 1.36 7.06
C TYR A 163 -5.90 2.69 6.29
N ILE A 164 -5.43 3.80 6.87
CA ILE A 164 -5.52 5.12 6.21
C ILE A 164 -4.63 5.17 4.97
N ASP A 165 -3.41 4.63 5.05
CA ASP A 165 -2.43 4.58 3.97
C ASP A 165 -2.94 3.76 2.78
N MET A 166 -3.54 2.60 3.06
CA MET A 166 -4.17 1.74 2.08
C MET A 166 -5.37 2.44 1.42
N LYS A 167 -6.23 3.13 2.19
CA LYS A 167 -7.36 3.90 1.63
C LYS A 167 -6.90 5.00 0.68
N ILE A 168 -5.87 5.76 1.05
CA ILE A 168 -5.27 6.78 0.17
C ILE A 168 -4.67 6.15 -1.09
N THR A 169 -3.96 5.03 -0.94
CA THR A 169 -3.38 4.30 -2.07
C THR A 169 -4.46 3.80 -3.02
N ASN A 170 -5.54 3.20 -2.50
CA ASN A 170 -6.66 2.74 -3.31
C ASN A 170 -7.34 3.89 -4.07
N MET A 171 -7.56 5.04 -3.43
CA MET A 171 -8.09 6.23 -4.11
C MET A 171 -7.17 6.67 -5.26
N LEU A 172 -5.84 6.68 -5.06
CA LEU A 172 -4.88 6.97 -6.13
C LEU A 172 -4.90 5.91 -7.24
N MET A 173 -5.07 4.62 -6.91
CA MET A 173 -5.21 3.55 -7.87
C MET A 173 -6.46 3.70 -8.74
N CYS A 174 -7.59 4.15 -8.17
CA CYS A 174 -8.79 4.46 -8.96
C CYS A 174 -8.58 5.63 -9.93
N ILE A 175 -7.79 6.63 -9.55
CA ILE A 175 -7.56 7.84 -10.35
C ILE A 175 -6.54 7.57 -11.47
N LEU A 176 -5.44 6.89 -11.13
CA LEU A 176 -4.27 6.73 -12.00
C LEU A 176 -4.17 5.37 -12.67
N GLY A 177 -4.92 4.37 -12.18
CA GLY A 177 -4.78 2.97 -12.57
C GLY A 177 -3.65 2.26 -11.81
N ASN A 178 -3.84 0.97 -11.53
CA ASN A 178 -2.84 0.15 -10.83
C ASN A 178 -1.52 0.06 -11.61
N ASP A 179 -1.55 0.10 -12.95
CA ASP A 179 -0.34 0.01 -13.77
C ASP A 179 0.61 1.18 -13.52
N VAL A 180 0.09 2.40 -13.36
CA VAL A 180 0.89 3.59 -13.05
C VAL A 180 1.47 3.50 -11.63
N ILE A 181 0.66 3.06 -10.66
CA ILE A 181 1.08 2.87 -9.27
C ILE A 181 2.19 1.80 -9.19
N ALA A 182 1.97 0.63 -9.79
CA ALA A 182 2.92 -0.47 -9.84
C ALA A 182 4.22 -0.04 -10.54
N TYR A 183 4.13 0.64 -11.69
CA TYR A 183 5.30 1.09 -12.43
C TYR A 183 6.15 2.06 -11.60
N SER A 184 5.53 3.01 -10.92
CA SER A 184 6.24 3.94 -10.04
C SER A 184 6.87 3.24 -8.84
N TYR A 185 6.14 2.31 -8.24
CA TYR A 185 6.58 1.53 -7.08
C TYR A 185 7.81 0.65 -7.40
N TYR A 186 7.73 -0.22 -8.41
CA TYR A 186 8.82 -1.17 -8.69
C TYR A 186 10.06 -0.53 -9.33
N ASN A 187 9.91 0.60 -10.04
CA ASN A 187 11.04 1.36 -10.60
C ASN A 187 11.58 2.44 -9.65
N THR A 188 11.11 2.48 -8.39
CA THR A 188 11.56 3.43 -7.36
C THR A 188 11.52 4.88 -7.79
N LEU A 189 10.47 5.28 -8.52
CA LEU A 189 10.31 6.66 -9.04
C LEU A 189 9.79 7.64 -7.97
N GLY A 190 9.59 7.18 -6.73
CA GLY A 190 8.94 7.96 -5.69
C GLY A 190 7.54 8.36 -6.14
N VAL A 191 7.12 9.59 -5.82
CA VAL A 191 5.82 10.14 -6.23
C VAL A 191 5.87 11.04 -7.46
N ALA A 192 7.03 11.14 -8.13
CA ALA A 192 7.22 12.07 -9.24
C ALA A 192 6.25 11.77 -10.42
N LEU A 193 6.16 10.51 -10.84
CA LEU A 193 5.23 10.08 -11.90
C LEU A 193 3.77 10.34 -11.52
N LEU A 194 3.42 10.10 -10.25
CA LEU A 194 2.07 10.27 -9.74
C LEU A 194 1.69 11.76 -9.78
N ILE A 195 2.58 12.64 -9.32
CA ILE A 195 2.39 14.10 -9.37
C ILE A 195 2.16 14.55 -10.81
N GLN A 196 2.99 14.09 -11.74
CA GLN A 196 2.85 14.43 -13.16
C GLN A 196 1.46 14.04 -13.67
N LYS A 197 1.06 12.78 -13.47
CA LYS A 197 -0.22 12.25 -13.98
C LYS A 197 -1.43 12.92 -13.32
N LEU A 198 -1.36 13.25 -12.03
CA LEU A 198 -2.44 13.97 -11.35
C LEU A 198 -2.59 15.42 -11.85
N LYS A 199 -1.48 16.10 -12.16
CA LYS A 199 -1.50 17.45 -12.76
C LYS A 199 -2.07 17.46 -14.18
N GLU A 200 -1.85 16.38 -14.95
CA GLU A 200 -2.49 16.19 -16.26
C GLU A 200 -4.02 16.07 -16.14
N ILE A 201 -4.52 15.43 -15.08
CA ILE A 201 -5.97 15.24 -14.84
C ILE A 201 -6.62 16.51 -14.29
N CYS A 202 -6.01 17.13 -13.27
CA CYS A 202 -6.60 18.24 -12.54
C CYS A 202 -5.55 19.35 -12.29
N PRO A 203 -5.24 20.18 -13.31
CA PRO A 203 -4.12 21.13 -13.25
C PRO A 203 -4.30 22.26 -12.23
N ASN A 204 -5.55 22.55 -11.84
CA ASN A 204 -5.88 23.62 -10.89
C ASN A 204 -5.80 23.18 -9.42
N GLU A 205 -5.62 21.88 -9.16
CA GLU A 205 -5.56 21.34 -7.80
C GLU A 205 -4.11 21.34 -7.28
N ASP A 206 -3.92 21.59 -5.98
CA ASP A 206 -2.58 21.65 -5.39
C ASP A 206 -2.02 20.24 -5.10
N ILE A 207 -1.57 19.58 -6.16
CA ILE A 207 -1.03 18.22 -6.11
C ILE A 207 0.22 18.14 -5.23
N ASN A 208 1.05 19.18 -5.20
CA ASN A 208 2.24 19.17 -4.34
C ASN A 208 1.84 19.18 -2.86
N LYS A 209 0.83 19.97 -2.50
CA LYS A 209 0.26 19.99 -1.14
C LYS A 209 -0.40 18.68 -0.76
N LEU A 210 -1.04 17.97 -1.70
CA LEU A 210 -1.56 16.61 -1.47
C LEU A 210 -0.46 15.68 -0.92
N PHE A 211 0.66 15.54 -1.62
CA PHE A 211 1.74 14.64 -1.18
C PHE A 211 2.44 15.13 0.09
N LYS A 212 2.59 16.44 0.26
CA LYS A 212 3.10 17.03 1.51
C LYS A 212 2.20 16.66 2.71
N ASN A 213 0.89 16.76 2.55
CA ASN A 213 -0.09 16.37 3.58
C ASN A 213 -0.06 14.85 3.84
N ILE A 214 0.04 14.02 2.81
CA ILE A 214 0.19 12.56 2.95
C ILE A 214 1.42 12.22 3.82
N ASN A 215 2.55 12.87 3.54
CA ASN A 215 3.80 12.64 4.27
C ASN A 215 3.71 13.12 5.72
N TYR A 216 3.19 14.32 5.98
CA TYR A 216 3.03 14.82 7.34
C TYR A 216 2.06 13.97 8.16
N ARG A 217 0.96 13.52 7.55
CA ARG A 217 0.02 12.62 8.22
C ARG A 217 0.72 11.34 8.68
N TYR A 218 1.63 10.79 7.86
CA TYR A 218 2.36 9.57 8.21
C TYR A 218 3.47 9.79 9.25
N SER A 219 4.21 10.91 9.18
CA SER A 219 5.27 11.22 10.15
C SER A 219 4.73 11.34 11.57
N GLU A 220 3.52 11.87 11.68
CA GLU A 220 2.79 12.13 12.94
C GLU A 220 1.66 11.11 13.16
N ARG A 221 1.75 9.91 12.58
CA ARG A 221 0.65 8.90 12.64
C ARG A 221 0.28 8.42 14.04
N PHE A 222 1.13 8.69 15.03
CA PHE A 222 0.88 8.38 16.44
C PHE A 222 0.41 9.59 17.25
N ASN A 223 0.31 10.76 16.61
CA ASN A 223 -0.17 11.99 17.21
C ASN A 223 -1.69 12.10 17.00
N GLU A 224 -2.45 11.98 18.08
CA GLU A 224 -3.92 12.02 18.06
C GLU A 224 -4.49 13.36 17.59
N ASP A 225 -3.72 14.44 17.65
CA ASP A 225 -4.14 15.77 17.18
C ASP A 225 -3.96 15.95 15.66
N ASN A 226 -3.24 15.04 15.01
CA ASN A 226 -2.85 15.18 13.62
C ASN A 226 -3.85 14.59 12.60
N VAL A 227 -5.08 14.34 13.06
CA VAL A 227 -6.16 13.80 12.22
C VAL A 227 -6.65 14.81 11.16
N TYR A 228 -6.29 16.10 11.30
CA TYR A 228 -6.73 17.17 10.40
C TYR A 228 -6.22 17.02 8.95
N PHE A 229 -5.13 16.27 8.71
CA PHE A 229 -4.66 16.03 7.35
C PHE A 229 -5.56 15.08 6.56
N ILE A 230 -6.26 14.16 7.22
CA ILE A 230 -7.15 13.19 6.56
C ILE A 230 -8.20 13.89 5.69
N PRO A 231 -9.03 14.82 6.22
CA PRO A 231 -10.02 15.51 5.40
C PRO A 231 -9.39 16.35 4.29
N LEU A 232 -8.21 16.96 4.50
CA LEU A 232 -7.49 17.72 3.47
C LEU A 232 -7.06 16.82 2.30
N ILE A 233 -6.49 15.66 2.60
CA ILE A 233 -6.05 14.68 1.61
C ILE A 233 -7.27 14.14 0.85
N GLN A 234 -8.31 13.70 1.56
CA GLN A 234 -9.49 13.10 0.95
C GLN A 234 -10.25 14.09 0.07
N ASN A 235 -10.39 15.35 0.49
CA ASN A 235 -11.08 16.36 -0.31
C ASN A 235 -10.39 16.59 -1.67
N ILE A 236 -9.05 16.70 -1.66
CA ILE A 236 -8.27 16.82 -2.90
C ILE A 236 -8.46 15.57 -3.79
N LEU A 237 -8.36 14.37 -3.22
CA LEU A 237 -8.53 13.13 -3.99
C LEU A 237 -9.95 12.98 -4.58
N VAL A 238 -10.99 13.36 -3.83
CA VAL A 238 -12.38 13.38 -4.31
C VAL A 238 -12.54 14.36 -5.48
N ASN A 239 -11.94 15.56 -5.40
CA ASN A 239 -12.00 16.53 -6.50
C ASN A 239 -11.37 15.98 -7.77
N ILE A 240 -10.16 15.42 -7.66
CA ILE A 240 -9.43 14.86 -8.79
C ILE A 240 -10.22 13.68 -9.39
N PHE A 241 -10.79 12.81 -8.56
CA PHE A 241 -11.58 11.68 -9.02
C PHE A 241 -12.83 12.11 -9.78
N ILE A 242 -13.58 13.09 -9.29
CA ILE A 242 -14.76 13.64 -9.98
C ILE A 242 -14.35 14.21 -11.36
N VAL A 243 -13.25 14.97 -11.42
CA VAL A 243 -12.72 15.50 -12.69
C VAL A 243 -12.34 14.37 -13.65
N LYS A 244 -11.66 13.33 -13.15
CA LYS A 244 -11.29 12.14 -13.95
C LYS A 244 -12.50 11.47 -14.58
N ILE A 245 -13.52 11.16 -13.78
CA ILE A 245 -14.73 10.47 -14.27
C ILE A 245 -15.49 11.33 -15.28
N ASN A 246 -15.59 12.65 -15.05
CA ASN A 246 -16.22 13.55 -16.01
C ASN A 246 -15.44 13.60 -17.33
N ASN A 247 -14.10 13.65 -17.28
CA ASN A 247 -13.26 13.61 -18.48
C ASN A 247 -13.40 12.29 -19.24
N ASP A 248 -13.46 11.16 -18.54
CA ASP A 248 -13.68 9.84 -19.14
C ASP A 248 -15.03 9.74 -19.84
N SER A 249 -16.08 10.29 -19.21
CA SER A 249 -17.41 10.36 -19.79
C SER A 249 -17.46 11.24 -21.05
N ILE A 250 -16.76 12.38 -21.05
CA ILE A 250 -16.60 13.23 -22.25
C ILE A 250 -15.87 12.45 -23.37
N ASN A 251 -14.92 11.59 -23.00
CA ASN A 251 -14.17 10.74 -23.94
C ASN A 251 -14.90 9.42 -24.29
N SER A 252 -16.23 9.41 -24.23
CA SER A 252 -17.11 8.32 -24.68
C SER A 252 -17.05 7.02 -23.86
N ILE A 253 -16.54 7.04 -22.62
CA ILE A 253 -16.70 5.91 -21.69
C ILE A 253 -18.04 6.06 -20.98
N THR A 254 -18.86 5.01 -20.98
CA THR A 254 -20.19 5.07 -20.35
C THR A 254 -20.11 5.08 -18.83
N TYR A 255 -21.11 5.65 -18.16
CA TYR A 255 -21.15 5.63 -16.69
C TYR A 255 -21.30 4.21 -16.14
N GLU A 256 -21.94 3.32 -16.88
CA GLU A 256 -22.04 1.89 -16.58
C GLU A 256 -20.66 1.22 -16.55
N GLU A 257 -19.79 1.52 -17.52
CA GLU A 257 -18.40 1.04 -17.56
C GLU A 257 -17.56 1.62 -16.43
N LEU A 258 -17.85 2.86 -16.00
CA LEU A 258 -17.14 3.54 -14.91
C LEU A 258 -17.64 3.10 -13.52
N MET A 259 -18.82 2.48 -13.42
CA MET A 259 -19.46 2.16 -12.14
C MET A 259 -18.63 1.25 -11.22
N PRO A 260 -17.94 0.19 -11.70
CA PRO A 260 -17.06 -0.60 -10.86
C PRO A 260 -15.95 0.23 -10.20
N PHE A 261 -15.36 1.18 -10.93
CA PHE A 261 -14.31 2.07 -10.41
C PHE A 261 -14.88 3.08 -9.40
N ILE A 262 -16.07 3.62 -9.67
CA ILE A 262 -16.78 4.53 -8.76
C ILE A 262 -17.11 3.82 -7.44
N ASN A 263 -17.60 2.57 -7.51
CA ASN A 263 -17.89 1.76 -6.33
C ASN A 263 -16.63 1.46 -5.53
N PHE A 264 -15.53 1.08 -6.19
CA PHE A 264 -14.27 0.83 -5.51
C PHE A 264 -13.69 2.11 -4.88
N PHE A 265 -13.82 3.27 -5.53
CA PHE A 265 -13.46 4.55 -4.93
C PHE A 265 -14.32 4.87 -3.70
N LYS A 266 -15.63 4.65 -3.78
CA LYS A 266 -16.57 4.83 -2.65
C LYS A 266 -16.17 3.98 -1.45
N GLU A 267 -15.83 2.71 -1.67
CA GLU A 267 -15.32 1.82 -0.61
C GLU A 267 -13.97 2.27 -0.06
N SER A 268 -13.19 3.00 -0.85
CA SER A 268 -11.87 3.54 -0.49
C SER A 268 -11.94 4.86 0.25
N LEU A 269 -13.12 5.48 0.37
CA LEU A 269 -13.32 6.66 1.21
C LEU A 269 -13.10 6.32 2.69
N ILE A 270 -12.40 7.20 3.37
CA ILE A 270 -12.20 7.18 4.80
C ILE A 270 -13.46 7.77 5.45
N THR A 271 -14.08 6.98 6.31
CA THR A 271 -15.32 7.34 7.01
C THR A 271 -15.09 7.41 8.52
N TYR A 272 -15.97 8.13 9.24
CA TYR A 272 -15.93 8.15 10.70
C TYR A 272 -16.02 6.75 11.31
N ASN A 273 -16.90 5.89 10.79
CA ASN A 273 -17.02 4.50 11.24
C ASN A 273 -15.74 3.70 10.96
N GLY A 274 -15.16 3.87 9.77
CA GLY A 274 -13.90 3.26 9.40
C GLY A 274 -12.76 3.68 10.33
N LEU A 275 -12.67 4.96 10.68
CA LEU A 275 -11.67 5.46 11.62
C LEU A 275 -11.94 5.00 13.04
N LYS A 276 -13.18 5.06 13.54
CA LYS A 276 -13.55 4.59 14.88
C LYS A 276 -13.20 3.12 15.11
N ASN A 277 -13.41 2.29 14.10
CA ASN A 277 -13.13 0.84 14.19
C ASN A 277 -11.63 0.53 14.19
N ASN A 278 -10.81 1.37 13.57
CA ASN A 278 -9.38 1.11 13.35
C ASN A 278 -8.47 1.95 14.26
N TYR A 279 -8.95 3.11 14.69
CA TYR A 279 -8.27 4.12 15.50
C TYR A 279 -9.27 4.65 16.55
N PRO A 280 -9.60 3.86 17.58
CA PRO A 280 -10.62 4.22 18.56
C PRO A 280 -10.27 5.47 19.39
N TYR A 281 -9.02 5.91 19.34
CA TYR A 281 -8.53 7.11 20.01
C TYR A 281 -8.80 8.41 19.25
N PHE A 282 -9.18 8.37 17.97
CA PHE A 282 -9.50 9.58 17.20
C PHE A 282 -10.88 10.12 17.60
N ARG A 283 -10.88 11.26 18.31
CA ARG A 283 -12.09 11.83 18.93
C ARG A 283 -12.84 12.82 18.06
N ASN A 284 -12.15 13.59 17.21
CA ASN A 284 -12.75 14.64 16.38
C ASN A 284 -12.07 14.75 15.01
N LEU A 285 -12.88 14.90 13.98
CA LEU A 285 -12.47 14.98 12.57
C LEU A 285 -13.32 16.05 11.88
N PRO A 286 -12.98 17.33 12.03
CA PRO A 286 -13.71 18.37 11.31
C PRO A 286 -13.58 18.13 9.80
N ASN A 287 -14.66 18.41 9.06
CA ASN A 287 -14.67 18.49 7.59
C ASN A 287 -14.50 17.17 6.81
N LEU A 288 -14.37 16.01 7.46
CA LEU A 288 -14.42 14.72 6.74
C LEU A 288 -15.77 14.55 6.04
N ASN A 289 -16.85 14.99 6.69
CA ASN A 289 -18.22 14.99 6.14
C ASN A 289 -18.34 15.76 4.82
N GLU A 290 -17.62 16.85 4.61
CA GLU A 290 -17.76 17.67 3.39
C GLU A 290 -17.35 16.86 2.15
N SER A 291 -16.20 16.19 2.21
CA SER A 291 -15.72 15.33 1.11
C SER A 291 -16.65 14.14 0.84
N LEU A 292 -17.25 13.57 1.89
CA LEU A 292 -18.20 12.46 1.78
C LEU A 292 -19.52 12.90 1.16
N ILE A 293 -20.07 14.04 1.61
CA ILE A 293 -21.29 14.64 1.03
C ILE A 293 -21.06 14.96 -0.43
N LYS A 294 -19.93 15.61 -0.76
CA LYS A 294 -19.56 15.94 -2.13
C LYS A 294 -19.52 14.70 -3.03
N PHE A 295 -18.86 13.63 -2.58
CA PHE A 295 -18.82 12.38 -3.34
C PHE A 295 -20.21 11.75 -3.47
N ASN A 296 -21.01 11.71 -2.41
CA ASN A 296 -22.35 11.12 -2.45
C ASN A 296 -23.27 11.84 -3.43
N MET A 297 -23.27 13.17 -3.45
CA MET A 297 -24.03 13.95 -4.43
C MET A 297 -23.60 13.62 -5.87
N PHE A 298 -22.30 13.51 -6.11
CA PHE A 298 -21.76 13.09 -7.39
C PHE A 298 -22.21 11.67 -7.78
N TYR A 299 -22.12 10.72 -6.84
CA TYR A 299 -22.52 9.34 -7.02
C TYR A 299 -24.02 9.22 -7.37
N GLU A 300 -24.89 9.89 -6.62
CA GLU A 300 -26.34 9.90 -6.86
C GLU A 300 -26.68 10.47 -8.24
N ASN A 301 -26.01 11.55 -8.65
CA ASN A 301 -26.17 12.12 -9.98
C ASN A 301 -25.83 11.13 -11.10
N ILE A 302 -24.76 10.35 -10.94
CA ILE A 302 -24.38 9.31 -11.92
C ILE A 302 -25.43 8.20 -11.96
N VAL A 303 -25.86 7.68 -10.81
CA VAL A 303 -26.88 6.63 -10.75
C VAL A 303 -28.19 7.08 -11.40
N ASN A 304 -28.61 8.33 -11.16
CA ASN A 304 -29.80 8.88 -11.79
C ASN A 304 -29.67 8.97 -13.32
N ARG A 305 -28.49 9.36 -13.84
CA ARG A 305 -28.23 9.38 -15.29
C ARG A 305 -28.33 7.99 -15.90
N ILE A 306 -27.69 6.99 -15.29
CA ILE A 306 -27.78 5.58 -15.73
C ILE A 306 -29.24 5.12 -15.78
N ASN A 307 -30.03 5.43 -14.74
CA ASN A 307 -31.43 5.01 -14.67
C ASN A 307 -32.32 5.70 -15.71
N MET A 308 -32.01 6.94 -16.11
CA MET A 308 -32.77 7.65 -17.16
C MET A 308 -32.48 7.14 -18.59
N HIS A 309 -31.36 6.46 -18.79
CA HIS A 309 -30.96 5.90 -20.09
C HIS A 309 -31.35 4.43 -20.27
N ARG A 310 -32.04 3.83 -19.29
CA ARG A 310 -32.62 2.49 -19.33
C ARG A 310 -34.12 2.54 -19.58
#